data_AF-R9J8C6-F1
#
_entry.id   AF-R9J8C6-F1
#
_cell.length_a   1.000
_cell.length_b   1.000
_cell.length_c   1.000
_cell.angle_alpha   90.00
_cell.angle_beta   90.00
_cell.angle_gamma   90.00
#
_symmetry.space_group_name_H-M   'P 1'
#
loop_
_entity.id
_entity.type
_entity.pdbx_description
1 polymer ?
#
loop_
_entity_poly.entity_id
_entity_poly.type
_entity_poly.pdbx_seq_one_letter_code
_entity_poly.pdbx_strand_id
1 'polypeptide(L)'
;MTDKRFQHFPSGNNNITTILQPPVAAEAMQPSCPSSVTAMQKFMFEFGSDGNIHSVSFLGNLSHEDIRLMLESVRQELYADCGSAIYSYLKQNNMPYSSLKTEMIPLNNQEIMERARRFLQLCSPEDFDVRICRTDNYYAVMDQQVRTPDGGCEGCYYAVRKSADNGGFQYRIVGQTYACSRPDDTDHGYFAVRTGRDSQKFFNLDTKSGEPVFPSFGCIDIIGVLINIDSITTSGQAKKIAVK
;
A
#
# COMPACT_ATOMS: atom_id res chain seq x y z
N MET A 1 96.12 -11.98 -5.05
CA MET A 1 95.32 -12.66 -6.09
C MET A 1 95.01 -11.61 -7.15
N THR A 2 95.94 -11.39 -8.10
CA THR A 2 95.88 -11.85 -9.51
C THR A 2 94.64 -11.32 -10.24
N ASP A 3 94.69 -10.22 -11.00
CA ASP A 3 95.38 -9.96 -12.29
C ASP A 3 94.48 -10.24 -13.52
N LYS A 4 94.62 -9.36 -14.53
CA LYS A 4 94.15 -9.37 -15.94
C LYS A 4 92.70 -8.91 -16.22
N ARG A 5 92.44 -7.80 -16.94
CA ARG A 5 92.81 -7.28 -18.29
C ARG A 5 92.00 -7.86 -19.47
N PHE A 6 91.70 -6.94 -20.41
CA PHE A 6 91.26 -7.04 -21.82
C PHE A 6 89.74 -7.03 -22.07
N GLN A 7 89.13 -5.94 -22.56
CA GLN A 7 89.18 -5.26 -23.90
C GLN A 7 88.19 -5.85 -24.92
N HIS A 8 87.22 -5.05 -25.37
CA HIS A 8 87.04 -4.60 -26.78
C HIS A 8 85.65 -3.96 -27.03
N PHE A 9 85.67 -2.81 -27.71
CA PHE A 9 84.52 -2.22 -28.44
C PHE A 9 84.36 -2.91 -29.80
N PRO A 10 83.15 -2.92 -30.39
CA PRO A 10 82.83 -1.97 -31.48
C PRO A 10 81.36 -1.47 -31.41
N SER A 11 81.00 -0.22 -31.73
CA SER A 11 80.84 0.40 -33.07
C SER A 11 80.06 -0.45 -34.09
N GLY A 12 78.93 0.07 -34.59
CA GLY A 12 78.13 -0.55 -35.66
C GLY A 12 76.62 -0.51 -35.35
N ASN A 13 75.92 0.61 -35.55
CA ASN A 13 75.38 1.12 -36.82
C ASN A 13 74.23 0.27 -37.41
N ASN A 14 73.12 0.98 -37.67
CA ASN A 14 72.07 0.73 -38.67
C ASN A 14 70.82 -0.06 -38.29
N ASN A 15 69.75 0.72 -38.10
CA ASN A 15 68.43 0.63 -38.72
C ASN A 15 67.70 -0.73 -38.70
N ILE A 16 66.49 -0.70 -38.11
CA ILE A 16 65.18 -0.91 -38.75
C ILE A 16 64.21 -1.40 -37.66
N THR A 17 63.17 -0.62 -37.38
CA THR A 17 61.74 -1.00 -37.42
C THR A 17 60.93 -0.03 -36.56
N THR A 18 60.21 0.85 -37.24
CA THR A 18 59.08 1.59 -36.71
C THR A 18 58.05 0.63 -36.15
N ILE A 19 57.72 0.73 -34.85
CA ILE A 19 56.41 0.31 -34.34
C ILE A 19 55.76 1.56 -33.77
N LEU A 20 55.01 2.23 -34.64
CA LEU A 20 53.99 3.20 -34.26
C LEU A 20 53.00 2.46 -33.35
N GLN A 21 52.92 2.87 -32.09
CA GLN A 21 51.85 2.47 -31.20
C GLN A 21 50.51 2.87 -31.84
N PRO A 22 49.50 1.99 -31.93
CA PRO A 22 48.18 2.39 -32.36
C PRO A 22 47.57 3.35 -31.33
N PRO A 23 46.80 4.36 -31.78
CA PRO A 23 46.15 5.31 -30.90
C PRO A 23 45.13 4.59 -30.01
N VAL A 24 45.11 4.98 -28.74
CA VAL A 24 44.14 4.56 -27.72
C VAL A 24 42.74 4.72 -28.30
N ALA A 25 42.04 3.60 -28.47
CA ALA A 25 40.66 3.61 -28.91
C ALA A 25 39.84 4.42 -27.90
N ALA A 26 39.21 5.49 -28.38
CA ALA A 26 38.18 6.20 -27.64
C ALA A 26 37.10 5.19 -27.27
N GLU A 27 36.92 4.95 -25.97
CA GLU A 27 35.80 4.18 -25.45
C GLU A 27 34.52 4.81 -25.98
N ALA A 28 33.82 4.06 -26.83
CA ALA A 28 32.49 4.41 -27.26
C ALA A 28 31.61 4.49 -26.01
N MET A 29 31.13 5.70 -25.68
CA MET A 29 30.00 5.90 -24.79
C MET A 29 28.83 5.07 -25.34
N GLN A 30 28.62 3.89 -24.75
CA GLN A 30 27.36 3.20 -24.89
C GLN A 30 26.28 4.11 -24.29
N PRO A 31 25.19 4.41 -25.02
CA PRO A 31 24.04 5.02 -24.38
C PRO A 31 23.56 4.04 -23.32
N SER A 32 23.65 4.46 -22.06
CA SER A 32 23.03 3.77 -20.94
C SER A 32 21.57 3.53 -21.29
N CYS A 33 21.19 2.27 -21.51
CA CYS A 33 19.79 1.89 -21.47
C CYS A 33 19.20 2.46 -20.18
N PRO A 34 18.07 3.19 -20.21
CA PRO A 34 17.40 3.57 -18.97
C PRO A 34 16.96 2.27 -18.29
N SER A 35 17.69 1.89 -17.25
CA SER A 35 17.41 0.77 -16.37
C SER A 35 16.20 1.11 -15.52
N SER A 36 15.03 0.70 -16.02
CA SER A 36 13.91 0.06 -15.29
C SER A 36 12.60 0.52 -15.93
N VAL A 37 12.02 -0.33 -16.79
CA VAL A 37 10.56 -0.38 -16.83
C VAL A 37 10.17 -0.85 -15.44
N THR A 38 9.70 0.04 -14.58
CA THR A 38 9.14 -0.33 -13.29
C THR A 38 8.06 -1.37 -13.56
N ALA A 39 8.28 -2.59 -13.07
CA ALA A 39 7.39 -3.71 -13.33
C ALA A 39 5.98 -3.35 -12.85
N MET A 40 4.97 -3.72 -13.64
CA MET A 40 3.59 -3.50 -13.22
C MET A 40 3.32 -4.27 -11.92
N GLN A 41 2.76 -3.58 -10.94
CA GLN A 41 2.32 -4.11 -9.66
C GLN A 41 0.82 -4.38 -9.70
N LYS A 42 0.38 -5.37 -8.92
CA LYS A 42 -1.03 -5.70 -8.76
C LYS A 42 -1.66 -4.84 -7.67
N PHE A 43 -2.60 -4.01 -8.08
CA PHE A 43 -3.40 -3.15 -7.23
C PHE A 43 -4.78 -3.77 -6.99
N MET A 44 -5.29 -3.60 -5.77
CA MET A 44 -6.67 -3.93 -5.39
C MET A 44 -7.22 -2.86 -4.45
N PHE A 45 -8.38 -2.33 -4.79
CA PHE A 45 -9.12 -1.36 -3.99
C PHE A 45 -10.48 -1.95 -3.64
N GLU A 46 -10.85 -1.92 -2.35
CA GLU A 46 -12.14 -2.40 -1.86
C GLU A 46 -12.88 -1.31 -1.11
N PHE A 47 -14.13 -1.07 -1.49
CA PHE A 47 -15.02 -0.09 -0.87
C PHE A 47 -16.25 -0.82 -0.37
N GLY A 48 -16.41 -0.93 0.95
CA GLY A 48 -17.47 -1.70 1.58
C GLY A 48 -18.51 -0.85 2.29
N SER A 49 -19.78 -1.11 2.00
CA SER A 49 -20.94 -0.62 2.74
C SER A 49 -22.17 -1.50 2.46
N ASP A 50 -23.19 -1.39 3.32
CA ASP A 50 -24.52 -2.00 3.11
C ASP A 50 -24.49 -3.50 2.76
N GLY A 51 -23.58 -4.26 3.40
CA GLY A 51 -23.44 -5.69 3.16
C GLY A 51 -22.78 -6.05 1.81
N ASN A 52 -22.12 -5.11 1.15
CA ASN A 52 -21.41 -5.34 -0.11
C ASN A 52 -19.99 -4.80 -0.05
N ILE A 53 -19.10 -5.43 -0.80
CA ILE A 53 -17.76 -4.90 -1.10
C ILE A 53 -17.63 -4.72 -2.60
N HIS A 54 -17.39 -3.49 -3.02
CA HIS A 54 -17.05 -3.14 -4.39
C HIS A 54 -15.55 -3.18 -4.54
N SER A 55 -15.05 -4.16 -5.30
CA SER A 55 -13.63 -4.39 -5.54
C SER A 55 -13.25 -3.97 -6.95
N VAL A 56 -12.13 -3.27 -7.09
CA VAL A 56 -11.47 -3.04 -8.38
C VAL A 56 -10.01 -3.46 -8.28
N SER A 57 -9.54 -4.22 -9.27
CA SER A 57 -8.16 -4.67 -9.35
C SER A 57 -7.60 -4.52 -10.75
N PHE A 58 -6.31 -4.25 -10.84
CA PHE A 58 -5.59 -4.09 -12.11
C PHE A 58 -4.09 -4.23 -11.89
N LEU A 59 -3.36 -4.42 -13.00
CA LEU A 59 -1.91 -4.26 -13.03
C LEU A 59 -1.60 -2.83 -13.45
N GLY A 60 -0.72 -2.15 -12.74
CA GLY A 60 -0.34 -0.77 -13.05
C GLY A 60 1.04 -0.41 -12.51
N ASN A 61 1.50 0.80 -12.80
CA ASN A 61 2.69 1.36 -12.19
C ASN A 61 2.34 2.75 -11.65
N LEU A 62 1.92 2.79 -10.39
CA LEU A 62 1.44 4.00 -9.72
C LEU A 62 2.40 4.35 -8.59
N SER A 63 2.84 5.61 -8.53
CA SER A 63 3.54 6.13 -7.37
C SER A 63 2.60 6.31 -6.19
N HIS A 64 3.15 6.52 -4.99
CA HIS A 64 2.34 6.84 -3.82
C HIS A 64 1.48 8.11 -4.05
N GLU A 65 2.02 9.10 -4.75
CA GLU A 65 1.30 10.34 -5.04
C GLU A 65 0.16 10.11 -6.06
N ASP A 66 0.37 9.27 -7.08
CA ASP A 66 -0.69 8.90 -8.04
C ASP A 66 -1.86 8.23 -7.32
N ILE A 67 -1.55 7.32 -6.39
CA ILE A 67 -2.56 6.61 -5.58
C ILE A 67 -3.32 7.59 -4.69
N ARG A 68 -2.60 8.52 -4.05
CA ARG A 68 -3.19 9.56 -3.20
C ARG A 68 -4.17 10.43 -3.99
N LEU A 69 -3.76 10.94 -5.15
CA LEU A 69 -4.59 11.78 -6.02
C LEU A 69 -5.79 11.00 -6.59
N MET A 70 -5.59 9.73 -6.94
CA MET A 70 -6.68 8.85 -7.36
C MET A 70 -7.70 8.65 -6.23
N LEU A 71 -7.25 8.38 -5.00
CA LEU A 71 -8.13 8.23 -3.84
C LEU A 71 -8.88 9.53 -3.51
N GLU A 72 -8.24 10.69 -3.62
CA GLU A 72 -8.92 11.99 -3.47
C GLU A 72 -10.00 12.19 -4.54
N SER A 73 -9.76 11.73 -5.78
CA SER A 73 -10.76 11.84 -6.86
C SER A 73 -12.02 10.99 -6.62
N VAL A 74 -11.90 9.86 -5.92
CA VAL A 74 -13.05 8.97 -5.62
C VAL A 74 -13.71 9.24 -4.28
N ARG A 75 -13.14 10.14 -3.46
CA ARG A 75 -13.60 10.43 -2.10
C ARG A 75 -15.04 10.94 -2.02
N GLN A 76 -15.53 11.58 -3.08
CA GLN A 76 -16.90 12.12 -3.16
C GLN A 76 -17.88 11.17 -3.87
N GLU A 77 -17.39 10.01 -4.33
CA GLU A 77 -18.21 9.04 -5.04
C GLU A 77 -18.91 8.10 -4.05
N LEU A 78 -20.03 7.52 -4.48
CA LEU A 78 -20.58 6.37 -3.79
C LEU A 78 -19.61 5.19 -3.92
N TYR A 79 -19.52 4.34 -2.90
CA TYR A 79 -18.62 3.19 -2.91
C TYR A 79 -18.85 2.24 -4.09
N ALA A 80 -20.10 2.11 -4.54
CA ALA A 80 -20.45 1.34 -5.74
C ALA A 80 -19.84 1.91 -7.04
N ASP A 81 -19.62 3.23 -7.09
CA ASP A 81 -19.15 3.96 -8.26
C ASP A 81 -17.63 4.20 -8.25
N CYS A 82 -16.97 4.03 -7.09
CA CYS A 82 -15.52 4.21 -6.95
C CYS A 82 -14.69 3.40 -7.97
N GLY A 83 -15.13 2.20 -8.37
CA GLY A 83 -14.46 1.40 -9.40
C GLY A 83 -14.44 2.07 -10.77
N SER A 84 -15.57 2.65 -11.18
CA SER A 84 -15.73 3.42 -12.42
C SER A 84 -14.94 4.73 -12.37
N ALA A 85 -14.88 5.37 -11.20
CA ALA A 85 -14.11 6.58 -10.97
C ALA A 85 -12.59 6.32 -11.05
N ILE A 86 -12.10 5.23 -10.46
CA ILE A 86 -10.70 4.76 -10.62
C ILE A 86 -10.37 4.53 -12.09
N TYR A 87 -11.23 3.83 -12.84
CA TYR A 87 -11.02 3.61 -14.27
C TYR A 87 -10.92 4.94 -15.05
N SER A 88 -11.84 5.87 -14.76
CA SER A 88 -11.87 7.19 -15.39
C SER A 88 -10.60 7.99 -15.07
N TYR A 89 -10.16 7.97 -13.82
CA TYR A 89 -8.93 8.63 -13.38
C TYR A 89 -7.69 8.10 -14.11
N LEU A 90 -7.54 6.77 -14.19
CA LEU A 90 -6.42 6.13 -14.90
C LEU A 90 -6.38 6.55 -16.38
N LYS A 91 -7.55 6.57 -17.04
CA LYS A 91 -7.66 6.95 -18.46
C LYS A 91 -7.37 8.43 -18.69
N GLN A 92 -7.94 9.31 -17.88
CA GLN A 92 -7.79 10.76 -18.02
C GLN A 92 -6.34 11.22 -17.81
N ASN A 93 -5.62 10.56 -16.92
CA ASN A 93 -4.22 10.87 -16.61
C ASN A 93 -3.20 10.06 -17.44
N ASN A 94 -3.65 9.31 -18.45
CA ASN A 94 -2.82 8.45 -19.30
C ASN A 94 -1.92 7.47 -18.50
N MET A 95 -2.42 6.98 -17.36
CA MET A 95 -1.69 6.06 -16.51
C MET A 95 -1.70 4.66 -17.14
N PRO A 96 -0.55 3.99 -17.31
CA PRO A 96 -0.51 2.63 -17.85
C PRO A 96 -1.17 1.63 -16.88
N TYR A 97 -2.18 0.91 -17.37
CA TYR A 97 -2.81 -0.20 -16.65
C TYR A 97 -3.17 -1.35 -17.59
N SER A 98 -3.35 -2.54 -17.03
CA SER A 98 -3.88 -3.70 -17.75
C SER A 98 -4.69 -4.61 -16.82
N SER A 99 -5.43 -5.56 -17.40
CA SER A 99 -6.17 -6.58 -16.67
C SER A 99 -7.15 -6.02 -15.62
N LEU A 100 -7.77 -4.87 -15.91
CA LEU A 100 -8.72 -4.24 -14.99
C LEU A 100 -9.97 -5.11 -14.83
N LYS A 101 -10.36 -5.33 -13.58
CA LYS A 101 -11.53 -6.10 -13.17
C LYS A 101 -12.26 -5.38 -12.05
N THR A 102 -13.57 -5.36 -12.13
CA THR A 102 -14.46 -4.87 -11.09
C THR A 102 -15.38 -6.00 -10.64
N GLU A 103 -15.60 -6.14 -9.33
CA GLU A 103 -16.42 -7.17 -8.73
C GLU A 103 -17.25 -6.57 -7.59
N MET A 104 -18.45 -7.08 -7.39
CA MET A 104 -19.25 -6.83 -6.18
C MET A 104 -19.34 -8.14 -5.41
N ILE A 105 -18.94 -8.11 -4.14
CA ILE A 105 -18.91 -9.27 -3.25
C ILE A 105 -19.92 -9.03 -2.14
N PRO A 106 -21.04 -9.77 -2.10
CA PRO A 106 -21.98 -9.68 -1.00
C PRO A 106 -21.39 -10.35 0.25
N LEU A 107 -21.53 -9.70 1.39
CA LEU A 107 -21.14 -10.21 2.71
C LEU A 107 -22.23 -9.88 3.72
N ASN A 108 -22.57 -10.86 4.55
CA ASN A 108 -23.47 -10.59 5.67
C ASN A 108 -22.73 -9.83 6.79
N ASN A 109 -23.50 -9.28 7.74
CA ASN A 109 -22.92 -8.48 8.82
C ASN A 109 -21.90 -9.27 9.67
N GLN A 110 -22.15 -10.55 9.92
CA GLN A 110 -21.25 -11.39 10.70
C GLN A 110 -19.90 -11.54 10.00
N GLU A 111 -19.88 -11.73 8.68
CA GLU A 111 -18.65 -11.82 7.87
C GLU A 111 -17.87 -10.49 7.86
N ILE A 112 -18.58 -9.37 7.73
CA ILE A 112 -17.95 -8.02 7.78
C ILE A 112 -17.34 -7.76 9.15
N MET A 113 -18.08 -8.04 10.23
CA MET A 113 -17.61 -7.84 11.60
C MET A 113 -16.43 -8.76 11.93
N GLU A 114 -16.46 -10.02 11.48
CA GLU A 114 -15.33 -10.94 11.61
C GLU A 114 -14.11 -10.39 10.87
N ARG A 115 -14.26 -9.93 9.62
CA ARG A 115 -13.19 -9.31 8.85
C ARG A 115 -12.60 -8.09 9.58
N ALA A 116 -13.44 -7.22 10.13
CA ALA A 116 -13.01 -6.07 10.92
C ALA A 116 -12.22 -6.48 12.17
N ARG A 117 -12.66 -7.52 12.90
CA ARG A 117 -11.91 -8.08 14.04
C ARG A 117 -10.54 -8.60 13.62
N ARG A 118 -10.42 -9.25 12.47
CA ARG A 118 -9.10 -9.70 11.96
C ARG A 118 -8.16 -8.53 11.72
N PHE A 119 -8.64 -7.46 11.10
CA PHE A 119 -7.83 -6.26 10.89
C PHE A 119 -7.48 -5.52 12.18
N LEU A 120 -8.41 -5.42 13.13
CA LEU A 120 -8.26 -4.55 14.29
C LEU A 120 -7.69 -5.25 15.52
N GLN A 121 -7.97 -6.53 15.70
CA GLN A 121 -7.64 -7.27 16.93
C GLN A 121 -6.63 -8.39 16.70
N LEU A 122 -6.69 -9.10 15.56
CA LEU A 122 -5.79 -10.23 15.32
C LEU A 122 -4.38 -9.79 14.95
N CYS A 123 -3.41 -10.65 15.26
CA CYS A 123 -2.03 -10.23 15.38
C CYS A 123 -1.23 -10.33 14.09
N SER A 124 -1.66 -10.97 13.00
CA SER A 124 -0.77 -11.22 11.86
C SER A 124 -1.40 -11.01 10.48
N PRO A 125 -0.61 -10.68 9.45
CA PRO A 125 -1.06 -10.66 8.06
C PRO A 125 -1.47 -12.03 7.50
N GLU A 126 -1.04 -13.13 8.13
CA GLU A 126 -1.44 -14.49 7.75
C GLU A 126 -2.94 -14.74 8.02
N ASP A 127 -3.53 -13.94 8.91
CA ASP A 127 -4.96 -13.96 9.21
C ASP A 127 -5.82 -13.29 8.12
N PHE A 128 -5.19 -12.70 7.08
CA PHE A 128 -5.88 -12.03 5.99
C PHE A 128 -6.37 -13.02 4.92
N ASP A 129 -7.39 -12.60 4.15
CA ASP A 129 -7.83 -13.33 2.97
C ASP A 129 -6.65 -13.53 1.99
N VAL A 130 -6.50 -14.74 1.47
CA VAL A 130 -5.48 -15.14 0.48
C VAL A 130 -5.42 -14.16 -0.70
N ARG A 131 -6.54 -13.55 -1.08
CA ARG A 131 -6.60 -12.51 -2.13
C ARG A 131 -5.74 -11.30 -1.79
N ILE A 132 -5.79 -10.82 -0.55
CA ILE A 132 -4.98 -9.69 -0.04
C ILE A 132 -3.50 -10.08 -0.04
N CYS A 133 -3.18 -11.32 0.36
CA CYS A 133 -1.82 -11.82 0.35
C CYS A 133 -1.22 -11.83 -1.06
N ARG A 134 -2.01 -12.14 -2.08
CA ARG A 134 -1.62 -12.18 -3.51
C ARG A 134 -1.71 -10.83 -4.26
N THR A 135 -1.85 -9.73 -3.56
CA THR A 135 -1.84 -8.37 -4.13
C THR A 135 -0.61 -7.62 -3.65
N ASP A 136 0.03 -6.84 -4.53
CA ASP A 136 1.23 -6.09 -4.14
C ASP A 136 0.83 -4.86 -3.32
N ASN A 137 -0.22 -4.18 -3.77
CA ASN A 137 -0.79 -3.03 -3.11
C ASN A 137 -2.29 -3.26 -2.91
N TYR A 138 -2.74 -3.15 -1.67
CA TYR A 138 -4.14 -3.32 -1.30
C TYR A 138 -4.61 -2.15 -0.44
N TYR A 139 -5.74 -1.58 -0.81
CA TYR A 139 -6.36 -0.45 -0.16
C TYR A 139 -7.82 -0.80 0.10
N ALA A 140 -8.29 -0.62 1.32
CA ALA A 140 -9.68 -0.91 1.61
C ALA A 140 -10.27 0.07 2.60
N VAL A 141 -11.55 0.36 2.39
CA VAL A 141 -12.41 1.05 3.34
C VAL A 141 -13.64 0.19 3.60
N MET A 142 -14.13 0.24 4.84
CA MET A 142 -15.42 -0.32 5.22
C MET A 142 -16.15 0.69 6.08
N ASP A 143 -17.42 0.90 5.75
CA ASP A 143 -18.41 1.67 6.49
C ASP A 143 -19.67 0.80 6.60
N GLN A 144 -19.76 0.03 7.69
CA GLN A 144 -20.88 -0.88 7.93
C GLN A 144 -21.58 -0.48 9.22
N GLN A 145 -22.88 -0.20 9.11
CA GLN A 145 -23.73 0.18 10.24
C GLN A 145 -25.04 -0.61 10.14
N VAL A 146 -25.37 -1.39 11.16
CA VAL A 146 -26.59 -2.21 11.20
C VAL A 146 -27.37 -1.88 12.46
N ARG A 147 -28.69 -1.68 12.29
CA ARG A 147 -29.62 -1.67 13.43
C ARG A 147 -29.99 -3.10 13.78
N THR A 148 -29.85 -3.45 15.05
CA THR A 148 -30.19 -4.77 15.55
C THR A 148 -31.70 -4.85 15.85
N PRO A 149 -32.31 -6.06 15.84
CA PRO A 149 -33.76 -6.22 16.06
C PRO A 149 -34.28 -5.72 17.42
N ASP A 150 -33.42 -5.68 18.43
CA ASP A 150 -33.69 -5.17 19.78
C ASP A 150 -33.62 -3.63 19.88
N GLY A 151 -33.39 -2.95 18.75
CA GLY A 151 -33.30 -1.49 18.70
C GLY A 151 -31.92 -0.93 19.07
N GLY A 152 -30.92 -1.79 19.22
CA GLY A 152 -29.51 -1.43 19.31
C GLY A 152 -28.86 -1.19 17.94
N CYS A 153 -27.53 -1.25 17.93
CA CYS A 153 -26.72 -1.09 16.74
C CYS A 153 -25.43 -1.89 16.83
N GLU A 154 -24.91 -2.33 15.69
CA GLU A 154 -23.55 -2.84 15.60
C GLU A 154 -22.96 -2.47 14.25
N GLY A 155 -21.63 -2.35 14.20
CA GLY A 155 -20.98 -1.96 12.97
C GLY A 155 -19.48 -1.85 13.10
N CYS A 156 -18.86 -1.49 11.98
CA CYS A 156 -17.44 -1.21 11.93
C CYS A 156 -17.10 -0.14 10.90
N TYR A 157 -16.01 0.54 11.19
CA TYR A 157 -15.34 1.42 10.27
C TYR A 157 -13.88 1.00 10.21
N TYR A 158 -13.31 0.81 9.04
CA TYR A 158 -11.87 0.63 8.93
C TYR A 158 -11.31 1.13 7.61
N ALA A 159 -10.07 1.58 7.66
CA ALA A 159 -9.19 1.78 6.52
C ALA A 159 -7.98 0.85 6.66
N VAL A 160 -7.64 0.15 5.60
CA VAL A 160 -6.48 -0.75 5.52
C VAL A 160 -5.64 -0.38 4.32
N ARG A 161 -4.33 -0.31 4.52
CA ARG A 161 -3.35 -0.29 3.45
C ARG A 161 -2.36 -1.43 3.63
N LYS A 162 -2.06 -2.10 2.53
CA LYS A 162 -0.87 -2.90 2.30
C LYS A 162 -0.14 -2.31 1.09
N SER A 163 1.17 -2.13 1.18
CA SER A 163 2.00 -1.65 0.08
C SER A 163 3.30 -2.43 0.01
N ALA A 164 3.79 -2.70 -1.20
CA ALA A 164 5.11 -3.28 -1.40
C ALA A 164 6.20 -2.27 -1.00
N ASP A 165 7.19 -2.71 -0.21
CA ASP A 165 8.32 -1.90 0.26
C ASP A 165 9.60 -2.72 0.35
N ASN A 166 10.65 -2.32 -0.37
CA ASN A 166 12.03 -2.81 -0.25
C ASN A 166 12.19 -4.33 0.01
N GLY A 167 11.51 -5.16 -0.79
CA GLY A 167 11.58 -6.63 -0.69
C GLY A 167 10.55 -7.28 0.23
N GLY A 168 9.60 -6.49 0.75
CA GLY A 168 8.56 -6.92 1.67
C GLY A 168 7.25 -6.14 1.52
N PHE A 169 6.41 -6.20 2.55
CA PHE A 169 5.14 -5.49 2.61
C PHE A 169 5.03 -4.65 3.88
N GLN A 170 4.53 -3.43 3.75
CA GLN A 170 4.11 -2.61 4.87
C GLN A 170 2.60 -2.56 4.98
N TYR A 171 2.12 -2.52 6.21
CA TYR A 171 0.70 -2.50 6.53
C TYR A 171 0.38 -1.35 7.45
N ARG A 172 -0.76 -0.70 7.19
CA ARG A 172 -1.36 0.31 8.08
C ARG A 172 -2.84 0.02 8.20
N ILE A 173 -3.35 0.11 9.42
CA ILE A 173 -4.75 -0.16 9.73
C ILE A 173 -5.23 0.89 10.71
N VAL A 174 -6.38 1.49 10.43
CA VAL A 174 -7.08 2.40 11.36
C VAL A 174 -8.54 2.04 11.33
N GLY A 175 -9.16 1.84 12.48
CA GLY A 175 -10.59 1.57 12.50
C GLY A 175 -11.14 1.25 13.88
N GLN A 176 -12.44 0.97 13.89
CA GLN A 176 -13.15 0.48 15.06
C GLN A 176 -14.23 -0.55 14.70
N THR A 177 -14.52 -1.43 15.66
CA THR A 177 -15.80 -2.13 15.76
C THR A 177 -16.59 -1.54 16.91
N TYR A 178 -17.91 -1.51 16.82
CA TYR A 178 -18.79 -1.08 17.91
C TYR A 178 -20.07 -1.91 17.96
N ALA A 179 -20.64 -1.98 19.15
CA ALA A 179 -21.99 -2.46 19.41
C ALA A 179 -22.62 -1.60 20.51
N CYS A 180 -23.86 -1.20 20.32
CA CYS A 180 -24.69 -0.48 21.29
C CYS A 180 -25.95 -1.32 21.58
N SER A 181 -26.18 -1.64 22.86
CA SER A 181 -27.39 -2.33 23.30
C SER A 181 -28.32 -1.36 24.03
N ARG A 182 -29.61 -1.36 23.68
CA ARG A 182 -30.65 -0.83 24.56
C ARG A 182 -31.15 -2.00 25.41
N PRO A 183 -31.09 -1.95 26.76
CA PRO A 183 -31.41 -0.79 27.60
C PRO A 183 -30.26 -0.25 28.50
N ASP A 184 -29.06 -0.80 28.41
CA ASP A 184 -27.97 -0.52 29.36
C ASP A 184 -27.10 0.71 28.97
N ASP A 185 -27.31 1.27 27.77
CA ASP A 185 -26.64 2.47 27.22
C ASP A 185 -25.10 2.42 27.23
N THR A 186 -24.53 1.23 27.41
CA THR A 186 -23.09 1.00 27.32
C THR A 186 -22.68 0.73 25.88
N ASP A 187 -22.18 1.75 25.22
CA ASP A 187 -21.48 1.58 23.95
C ASP A 187 -20.20 0.77 24.17
N HIS A 188 -20.08 -0.35 23.45
CA HIS A 188 -18.91 -1.20 23.46
C HIS A 188 -18.19 -1.10 22.12
N GLY A 189 -17.15 -0.27 22.08
CA GLY A 189 -16.25 -0.07 20.98
C GLY A 189 -14.87 -0.66 21.23
N TYR A 190 -14.21 -1.06 20.15
CA TYR A 190 -12.78 -1.31 20.11
C TYR A 190 -12.21 -0.55 18.92
N PHE A 191 -11.32 0.40 19.17
CA PHE A 191 -10.60 1.18 18.17
C PHE A 191 -9.12 0.81 18.19
N ALA A 192 -8.49 0.77 17.01
CA ALA A 192 -7.05 0.56 16.89
C ALA A 192 -6.45 1.35 15.72
N VAL A 193 -5.24 1.88 15.95
CA VAL A 193 -4.28 2.30 14.94
C VAL A 193 -3.13 1.32 14.97
N ARG A 194 -2.81 0.69 13.85
CA ARG A 194 -1.85 -0.41 13.77
C ARG A 194 -0.92 -0.26 12.59
N THR A 195 0.29 -0.80 12.75
CA THR A 195 1.28 -0.91 11.70
C THR A 195 1.88 -2.30 11.69
N GLY A 196 2.31 -2.79 10.54
CA GLY A 196 2.96 -4.09 10.41
C GLY A 196 3.93 -4.14 9.24
N ARG A 197 4.82 -5.12 9.26
CA ARG A 197 5.76 -5.40 8.18
C ARG A 197 5.85 -6.90 7.94
N ASP A 198 5.82 -7.31 6.68
CA ASP A 198 5.97 -8.70 6.23
C ASP A 198 5.01 -9.66 6.95
N SER A 199 5.50 -10.80 7.42
CA SER A 199 4.72 -11.75 8.24
C SER A 199 4.79 -11.46 9.74
N GLN A 200 5.33 -10.30 10.14
CA GLN A 200 5.45 -9.97 11.55
C GLN A 200 4.10 -9.62 12.17
N LYS A 201 4.03 -9.72 13.50
CA LYS A 201 2.83 -9.31 14.22
C LYS A 201 2.59 -7.81 14.08
N PHE A 202 1.33 -7.42 13.96
CA PHE A 202 0.94 -6.02 13.98
C PHE A 202 1.25 -5.37 15.33
N PHE A 203 1.85 -4.18 15.27
CA PHE A 203 2.08 -3.32 16.41
C PHE A 203 0.95 -2.31 16.52
N ASN A 204 0.41 -2.17 17.73
CA ASN A 204 -0.60 -1.17 18.04
C ASN A 204 0.11 0.15 18.37
N LEU A 205 -0.23 1.20 17.62
CA LEU A 205 0.23 2.57 17.87
C LEU A 205 -0.69 3.28 18.88
N ASP A 206 -1.99 3.03 18.78
CA ASP A 206 -3.00 3.48 19.75
C ASP A 206 -4.17 2.47 19.76
N THR A 207 -4.78 2.29 20.93
CA THR A 207 -5.98 1.46 21.09
C THR A 207 -6.90 2.07 22.12
N LYS A 208 -8.21 1.98 21.90
CA LYS A 208 -9.25 2.39 22.85
C LYS A 208 -10.30 1.29 22.94
N SER A 209 -10.78 1.02 24.15
CA SER A 209 -11.89 0.12 24.42
C SER A 209 -12.92 0.85 25.27
N GLY A 210 -14.20 0.52 25.12
CA GLY A 210 -15.30 1.25 25.76
C GLY A 210 -15.95 2.20 24.76
N GLU A 211 -16.07 3.48 25.07
CA GLU A 211 -16.74 4.45 24.19
C GLU A 211 -16.11 4.50 22.77
N PRO A 212 -16.92 4.42 21.69
CA PRO A 212 -16.45 4.52 20.32
C PRO A 212 -15.73 5.84 20.01
N VAL A 213 -14.61 5.76 19.28
CA VAL A 213 -13.83 6.94 18.88
C VAL A 213 -14.55 7.71 17.77
N PHE A 214 -15.01 6.99 16.75
CA PHE A 214 -15.93 7.48 15.73
C PHE A 214 -17.38 7.28 16.21
N PRO A 215 -18.30 8.20 15.83
CA PRO A 215 -19.73 8.01 16.06
C PRO A 215 -20.25 6.66 15.55
N SER A 216 -21.12 6.01 16.34
CA SER A 216 -21.81 4.76 15.96
C SER A 216 -22.78 4.95 14.79
N PHE A 217 -23.18 6.19 14.51
CA PHE A 217 -23.99 6.58 13.35
C PHE A 217 -23.53 7.90 12.77
N GLY A 218 -23.61 8.02 11.45
CA GLY A 218 -23.33 9.26 10.73
C GLY A 218 -22.45 9.05 9.51
N CYS A 219 -22.12 10.16 8.83
CA CYS A 219 -21.23 10.15 7.68
C CYS A 219 -19.78 10.22 8.18
N ILE A 220 -19.05 9.11 8.08
CA ILE A 220 -17.64 9.05 8.44
C ILE A 220 -16.79 9.01 7.17
N ASP A 221 -15.83 9.93 7.05
CA ASP A 221 -14.95 10.05 5.88
C ASP A 221 -13.80 9.04 5.94
N ILE A 222 -14.13 7.75 5.78
CA ILE A 222 -13.16 6.65 5.88
C ILE A 222 -12.19 6.64 4.69
N ILE A 223 -12.59 7.13 3.51
CA ILE A 223 -11.64 7.38 2.41
C ILE A 223 -10.62 8.44 2.83
N GLY A 224 -11.03 9.51 3.51
CA GLY A 224 -10.14 10.49 4.11
C GLY A 224 -9.15 9.86 5.10
N VAL A 225 -9.60 8.91 5.93
CA VAL A 225 -8.72 8.14 6.83
C VAL A 225 -7.70 7.33 6.02
N LEU A 226 -8.14 6.64 4.96
CA LEU A 226 -7.26 5.85 4.09
C LEU A 226 -6.19 6.70 3.39
N ILE A 227 -6.57 7.87 2.87
CA ILE A 227 -5.64 8.82 2.22
C ILE A 227 -4.55 9.28 3.18
N ASN A 228 -4.90 9.48 4.46
CA ASN A 228 -3.99 10.02 5.48
C ASN A 228 -3.38 8.94 6.38
N ILE A 229 -3.57 7.65 6.07
CA ILE A 229 -3.36 6.53 6.98
C ILE A 229 -1.94 6.44 7.55
N ASP A 230 -0.94 6.93 6.81
CA ASP A 230 0.46 6.99 7.24
C ASP A 230 0.74 8.00 8.35
N SER A 231 0.00 9.10 8.35
CA SER A 231 0.16 10.18 9.33
C SER A 231 -0.58 9.91 10.64
N ILE A 232 -1.51 8.95 10.63
CA ILE A 232 -2.35 8.63 11.78
C ILE A 232 -1.59 7.69 12.72
N THR A 233 -1.36 8.17 13.94
CA THR A 233 -0.74 7.43 15.04
C THR A 233 -1.64 7.38 16.28
N THR A 234 -2.69 8.20 16.33
CA THR A 234 -3.58 8.34 17.48
C THR A 234 -5.06 8.39 17.08
N SER A 235 -5.93 7.98 17.99
CA SER A 235 -7.39 8.10 17.92
C SER A 235 -7.85 9.54 17.66
N GLY A 236 -7.22 10.54 18.29
CA GLY A 236 -7.53 11.96 18.09
C GLY A 236 -7.27 12.43 16.66
N GLN A 237 -6.16 12.00 16.05
CA GLN A 237 -5.87 12.30 14.63
C GLN A 237 -6.87 11.62 13.71
N ALA A 238 -7.15 10.34 13.94
CA ALA A 238 -8.14 9.59 13.17
C ALA A 238 -9.50 10.27 13.21
N LYS A 239 -9.98 10.65 14.40
CA LYS A 239 -11.27 11.34 14.59
C LYS A 239 -11.32 12.67 13.86
N LYS A 240 -10.26 13.48 13.94
CA LYS A 240 -10.17 14.78 13.26
C LYS A 240 -10.26 14.69 11.73
N ILE A 241 -9.78 13.60 11.16
CA ILE A 241 -9.83 13.36 9.70
C ILE A 241 -11.21 12.81 9.30
N ALA A 242 -11.73 11.87 10.07
CA ALA A 242 -12.91 11.10 9.74
C ALA A 242 -14.23 11.85 10.01
N VAL A 243 -14.25 12.73 11.01
CA VAL A 243 -15.46 13.46 11.44
C VAL A 243 -15.29 14.93 11.08
N LYS A 244 -16.20 15.44 10.25
CA LYS A 244 -16.27 16.85 9.84
C LYS A 244 -17.52 17.52 10.37
#